data_AF-A0A348WAZ3-F1
#
_entry.id   AF-A0A348WAZ3-F1
#
_cell.length_a   1.000
_cell.length_b   1.000
_cell.length_c   1.000
_cell.angle_alpha   90.00
_cell.angle_beta   90.00
_cell.angle_gamma   90.00
#
_symmetry.space_group_name_H-M   'P 1'
#
loop_
_entity.id
_entity.type
_entity.pdbx_description
1 polymer ?
#
loop_
_entity_poly.entity_id
_entity_poly.type
_entity_poly.pdbx_seq_one_letter_code
_entity_poly.pdbx_strand_id
1 'polypeptide(L)' 'QTYSIFLPIHPETGRVLYVPMKEVNATDYTITFDDEDGREWTLPVTGGNVKLQWKPDFGARWAALDVDFEMYGKD' A
#
# COMPACT_ATOMS: atom_id res chain seq x y z
N GLN A 1 12.53 -9.85 5.98
CA GLN A 1 11.09 -9.52 6.04
C GLN A 1 10.71 -9.01 4.65
N THR A 2 9.94 -9.76 3.87
CA THR A 2 9.73 -9.50 2.42
C THR A 2 8.30 -9.12 2.07
N TYR A 3 7.38 -9.17 3.04
CA TYR A 3 5.97 -8.86 2.84
C TYR A 3 5.66 -7.44 3.33
N SER A 4 5.03 -6.65 2.47
CA SER A 4 4.45 -5.35 2.79
C SER A 4 2.99 -5.34 2.39
N ILE A 5 2.16 -4.64 3.18
CA ILE A 5 0.75 -4.37 2.85
C ILE A 5 0.60 -3.19 1.88
N PHE A 6 1.65 -2.39 1.73
CA PHE A 6 1.69 -1.21 0.88
C PHE A 6 2.18 -1.58 -0.52
N LEU A 7 1.38 -1.22 -1.53
CA LEU A 7 1.73 -1.26 -2.95
C LEU A 7 1.95 0.18 -3.42
N PRO A 8 3.20 0.63 -3.60
CA PRO A 8 3.47 1.99 -4.06
C PRO A 8 2.88 2.23 -5.45
N ILE A 9 2.42 3.45 -5.69
CA ILE A 9 2.05 3.93 -7.02
C ILE A 9 3.23 4.73 -7.54
N HIS A 10 3.76 4.32 -8.69
CA HIS A 10 4.90 4.98 -9.32
C HIS A 10 4.54 6.46 -9.60
N PRO A 11 5.31 7.44 -9.10
CA PRO A 11 4.95 8.86 -9.19
C PRO A 11 4.79 9.37 -10.63
N GLU A 12 5.64 8.88 -11.53
CA GLU A 12 5.65 9.33 -12.93
C GLU A 12 4.70 8.51 -13.83
N THR A 13 4.60 7.19 -13.64
CA THR A 13 3.82 6.31 -14.54
C THR A 13 2.42 5.97 -14.03
N GLY A 14 2.13 6.23 -12.75
CA GLY A 14 0.85 5.88 -12.11
C GLY A 14 0.61 4.38 -11.93
N ARG A 15 1.60 3.53 -12.22
CA ARG A 15 1.48 2.08 -12.08
C ARG A 15 1.56 1.66 -10.62
N VAL A 16 0.74 0.70 -10.23
CA VAL A 16 0.85 0.03 -8.93
C VAL A 16 2.03 -0.95 -9.00
N LEU A 17 2.97 -0.81 -8.06
CA LEU A 17 4.21 -1.58 -8.02
C LEU A 17 4.14 -2.70 -6.99
N TYR A 18 4.68 -3.86 -7.37
CA TYR A 18 4.90 -4.99 -6.47
C TYR A 18 6.41 -5.15 -6.23
N VAL A 19 6.92 -4.37 -5.28
CA VAL A 19 8.36 -4.27 -5.00
C VAL A 19 8.64 -4.51 -3.52
N PRO A 20 9.81 -5.05 -3.16
CA PRO A 20 10.21 -5.17 -1.76
C PRO A 20 10.35 -3.77 -1.13
N MET A 21 9.84 -3.60 0.08
CA MET A 21 10.06 -2.37 0.84
C MET A 21 11.45 -2.40 1.47
N LYS A 22 12.20 -1.31 1.32
CA LYS A 22 13.46 -1.08 2.06
C LYS A 22 13.17 -0.58 3.48
N GLU A 23 12.22 0.34 3.60
CA GLU A 23 11.87 0.96 4.88
C GLU A 23 10.38 1.30 4.97
N VAL A 24 9.84 1.18 6.18
CA VAL A 24 8.50 1.66 6.55
C VAL A 24 8.67 2.53 7.79
N ASN A 25 8.53 3.84 7.66
CA ASN A 25 8.70 4.80 8.75
C ASN A 25 7.32 5.21 9.29
N ALA A 26 7.00 4.72 10.50
CA ALA A 26 5.74 5.00 11.17
C ALA A 26 5.66 6.40 11.78
N THR A 27 6.78 7.08 11.97
CA THR A 27 6.84 8.44 12.54
C THR A 27 6.49 9.48 11.48
N ASP A 28 7.11 9.36 10.29
CA ASP A 28 6.94 10.30 9.19
C ASP A 28 5.86 9.87 8.19
N TYR A 29 5.28 8.68 8.39
CA TYR A 29 4.28 8.06 7.53
C TYR A 29 4.77 7.85 6.08
N THR A 30 6.03 7.42 5.93
CA THR A 30 6.67 7.21 4.62
C THR A 30 7.10 5.76 4.39
N ILE A 31 7.24 5.41 3.12
CA ILE A 31 7.82 4.15 2.67
C ILE A 31 8.95 4.40 1.68
N THR A 32 9.98 3.56 1.71
CA THR A 32 11.11 3.61 0.78
C THR A 32 11.23 2.31 -0.02
N PHE A 33 11.38 2.41 -1.34
CA PHE A 33 11.46 1.29 -2.28
C PHE A 33 12.26 1.65 -3.52
N ASP A 34 12.70 0.64 -4.27
CA ASP A 34 13.28 0.82 -5.61
C ASP A 34 12.22 0.54 -6.68
N ASP A 35 12.23 1.34 -7.74
CA ASP A 35 11.45 1.03 -8.94
C ASP A 35 12.12 -0.07 -9.81
N GLU A 36 11.50 -0.37 -10.95
CA GLU A 36 11.97 -1.36 -11.90
C GLU A 36 13.31 -1.00 -12.56
N ASP A 37 13.70 0.26 -12.56
CA ASP A 37 14.99 0.77 -13.05
C ASP A 37 16.06 0.88 -11.94
N GLY A 38 15.70 0.53 -10.70
CA GLY A 38 16.59 0.57 -9.54
C GLY A 38 16.74 1.96 -8.91
N ARG A 39 15.90 2.93 -9.26
CA ARG A 39 15.87 4.24 -8.62
C ARG A 39 15.08 4.18 -7.33
N GLU A 40 15.66 4.76 -6.28
CA GLU A 40 15.04 4.81 -4.96
C GLU A 40 14.01 5.94 -4.86
N TRP A 41 12.88 5.61 -4.26
CA TRP A 41 11.78 6.52 -3.99
C TRP A 41 11.38 6.47 -2.54
N THR A 42 11.11 7.64 -1.95
CA THR A 42 10.48 7.77 -0.64
C THR A 42 9.19 8.56 -0.81
N LEU A 43 8.05 7.94 -0.46
CA LEU A 43 6.73 8.52 -0.63
C LEU A 43 5.92 8.44 0.67
N PRO A 44 5.05 9.43 0.95
CA PRO A 44 4.11 9.31 2.06
C PRO A 44 3.03 8.28 1.73
N VAL A 45 2.59 7.49 2.71
CA VAL A 45 1.54 6.45 2.50
C VAL A 45 0.15 7.05 2.26
N THR A 46 -0.03 8.32 2.62
CA THR A 46 -1.27 9.09 2.43
C THR A 46 -1.29 9.81 1.07
N GLY A 47 -2.42 10.41 0.72
CA GLY A 47 -2.53 11.26 -0.49
C GLY A 47 -2.63 10.47 -1.80
N GLY A 48 -2.94 9.18 -1.74
CA GLY A 48 -3.12 8.34 -2.92
C GLY A 48 -1.82 7.83 -3.55
N ASN A 49 -0.68 7.91 -2.85
CA ASN A 49 0.60 7.40 -3.35
C ASN A 49 0.76 5.88 -3.18
N VAL A 50 -0.15 5.24 -2.45
CA VAL A 50 -0.06 3.83 -2.09
C VAL A 50 -1.44 3.20 -2.15
N LYS A 51 -1.50 1.96 -2.64
CA LYS A 51 -2.66 1.08 -2.55
C LYS A 51 -2.42 0.00 -1.50
N LEU A 52 -3.42 -0.36 -0.72
CA LEU A 52 -3.36 -1.53 0.16
C LEU A 52 -3.53 -2.83 -0.64
N GLN A 53 -2.79 -3.86 -0.23
CA GLN A 53 -3.07 -5.24 -0.67
C GLN A 53 -4.50 -5.63 -0.30
N TRP A 54 -5.15 -6.43 -1.15
CA TRP A 54 -6.60 -6.68 -1.07
C TRP A 54 -7.08 -7.17 0.31
N LYS A 55 -6.30 -8.03 0.98
CA LYS A 55 -6.66 -8.54 2.32
C LYS A 55 -6.70 -7.42 3.38
N PRO A 56 -5.60 -6.67 3.61
CA PRO A 56 -5.64 -5.47 4.45
C PRO A 56 -6.65 -4.42 4.00
N ASP A 57 -6.78 -4.19 2.70
CA ASP A 57 -7.68 -3.17 2.13
C ASP A 57 -9.14 -3.41 2.53
N PHE A 58 -9.58 -4.67 2.46
CA PHE A 58 -10.94 -5.04 2.81
C PHE A 58 -11.26 -4.76 4.28
N GLY A 59 -10.35 -5.17 5.18
CA GLY A 59 -10.49 -4.89 6.61
C GLY A 59 -10.39 -3.40 6.95
N ALA A 60 -9.50 -2.67 6.28
CA ALA A 60 -9.35 -1.23 6.46
C ALA A 60 -10.62 -0.48 6.05
N ARG A 61 -11.27 -0.88 4.94
CA ARG A 61 -12.54 -0.29 4.50
C ARG A 61 -13.66 -0.52 5.50
N TRP A 62 -13.79 -1.73 6.04
CA TRP A 62 -14.79 -2.02 7.08
C TRP A 62 -14.60 -1.16 8.33
N ALA A 63 -13.36 -1.06 8.81
CA ALA A 63 -13.04 -0.22 9.96
C ALA A 63 -13.27 1.28 9.69
N ALA A 64 -12.96 1.76 8.48
CA ALA A 64 -13.14 3.16 8.11
C ALA A 64 -14.61 3.57 7.92
N LEU A 65 -15.47 2.65 7.49
CA LEU A 65 -16.88 2.92 7.20
C LEU A 65 -17.85 2.39 8.26
N ASP A 66 -17.33 1.82 9.36
CA ASP A 66 -18.11 1.24 10.46
C ASP A 66 -19.12 0.18 9.97
N VAL A 67 -18.63 -0.79 9.18
CA VAL A 67 -19.49 -1.82 8.58
C VAL A 67 -19.87 -2.89 9.60
N ASP A 68 -21.15 -2.99 9.95
CA ASP A 68 -21.68 -4.03 10.84
C ASP A 68 -21.76 -5.42 10.17
N PHE A 69 -22.10 -5.44 8.88
CA PHE A 69 -22.26 -6.67 8.11
C PHE A 69 -22.14 -6.41 6.59
N GLU A 70 -21.35 -7.23 5.90
CA GLU A 70 -21.29 -7.27 4.44
C GLU A 70 -21.23 -8.74 3.98
N MET A 71 -22.24 -9.16 3.21
CA MET A 71 -22.25 -10.51 2.62
C MET A 71 -21.10 -10.63 1.63
N TYR A 72 -20.32 -11.71 1.74
CA TYR A 72 -19.26 -12.04 0.78
C TYR A 72 -19.51 -13.40 0.13
N GLY A 73 -18.97 -13.58 -1.08
CA GLY A 73 -19.07 -14.84 -1.83
C GLY A 73 -18.22 -15.94 -1.21
N LYS A 74 -18.28 -17.14 -1.79
CA LYS A 74 -17.50 -18.30 -1.30
C LYS A 74 -16.00 -18.20 -1.61
N ASP A 75 -15.63 -17.39 -2.60
CA ASP A 75 -14.28 -17.32 -3.17
C ASP A 75 -13.24 -16.65 -2.25
#